data_AF-A0A8S1TYY9-F1
#
_entry.id   AF-A0A8S1TYY9-F1
#
_cell.length_a   1.000
_cell.length_b   1.000
_cell.length_c   1.000
_cell.angle_alpha   90.00
_cell.angle_beta   90.00
_cell.angle_gamma   90.00
#
_symmetry.space_group_name_H-M   'P 1'
#
loop_
_entity.id
_entity.type
_entity.pdbx_description
1 polymer ?
#
loop_
_entity_poly.entity_id
_entity_poly.type
_entity_poly.pdbx_seq_one_letter_code
_entity_poly.pdbx_strand_id
1 'polypeptide(L)'
;MQTPEQIKVESKTWKTIYPPYIDSTLTTAQGRRLGKSNCVPHPQLMEISQCLSSLGLRHVIDQHAGFPRDIFKQGRIKVRLYAEDKKPYNPQVKCKHTLLQTIAKLIKSIPNRKVEVPPYLAQMEIEKQNKPPQKKQTSTKKKHKNQ
;
A
#
# COMPACT_ATOMS: atom_id res chain seq x y z
N MET A 1 -21.98 -21.02 9.23
CA MET A 1 -20.71 -20.45 8.71
C MET A 1 -21.03 -19.73 7.41
N GLN A 2 -20.52 -18.51 7.17
CA GLN A 2 -20.77 -17.79 5.91
C GLN A 2 -20.01 -18.43 4.75
N THR A 3 -20.58 -18.44 3.55
CA THR A 3 -19.94 -19.01 2.36
C THR A 3 -18.90 -18.04 1.77
N PRO A 4 -17.88 -18.53 1.04
CA PRO A 4 -16.90 -17.68 0.34
C PRO A 4 -17.55 -16.64 -0.58
N GLU A 5 -18.65 -16.99 -1.25
CA GLU A 5 -19.41 -16.11 -2.14
C GLU A 5 -20.06 -14.95 -1.37
N GLN A 6 -20.65 -15.25 -0.21
CA GLN A 6 -21.26 -14.23 0.65
C GLN A 6 -20.22 -13.22 1.13
N ILE A 7 -19.05 -13.71 1.55
CA ILE A 7 -17.92 -12.87 1.98
C ILE A 7 -17.45 -11.98 0.82
N LYS A 8 -17.37 -12.53 -0.39
CA LYS A 8 -16.99 -11.77 -1.58
C LYS A 8 -17.96 -10.62 -1.85
N VAL A 9 -19.27 -10.85 -1.73
CA VAL A 9 -20.30 -9.80 -1.90
C VAL A 9 -20.19 -8.75 -0.79
N GLU A 10 -20.11 -9.15 0.48
CA GLU A 10 -20.00 -8.25 1.63
C GLU A 10 -18.75 -7.36 1.52
N SER A 11 -17.62 -7.93 1.11
CA SER A 11 -16.33 -7.25 1.03
C SER A 11 -16.26 -6.11 0.00
N LYS A 12 -17.25 -5.98 -0.90
CA LYS A 12 -17.29 -4.90 -1.89
C LYS A 12 -17.29 -3.52 -1.23
N THR A 13 -18.02 -3.36 -0.13
CA THR A 13 -18.17 -2.09 0.62
C THR A 13 -17.02 -1.83 1.60
N TRP A 14 -16.21 -2.86 1.89
CA TRP A 14 -15.10 -2.78 2.85
C TRP A 14 -13.98 -1.86 2.35
N LYS A 15 -13.17 -1.37 3.29
CA LYS A 15 -12.06 -0.47 2.95
C LYS A 15 -10.97 -1.24 2.23
N THR A 16 -10.45 -0.65 1.16
CA THR A 16 -9.39 -1.25 0.34
C THR A 16 -8.01 -0.81 0.82
N ILE A 17 -7.09 -1.76 0.99
CA ILE A 17 -5.67 -1.54 1.25
C ILE A 17 -4.89 -2.20 0.10
N TYR A 18 -3.91 -1.49 -0.44
CA TYR A 18 -2.91 -2.05 -1.33
C TYR A 18 -1.54 -1.93 -0.65
N PRO A 19 -0.61 -2.88 -0.84
CA PRO A 19 0.73 -2.80 -0.26
C PRO A 19 1.46 -1.47 -0.55
N PRO A 20 1.42 -0.90 -1.78
CA PRO A 20 2.02 0.40 -2.10
C PRO A 20 1.61 1.58 -1.20
N TYR A 21 0.49 1.50 -0.47
CA TYR A 21 0.06 2.59 0.42
C TYR A 21 1.02 2.86 1.57
N ILE A 22 1.72 1.84 2.05
CA ILE A 22 2.68 1.92 3.17
C ILE A 22 4.11 1.63 2.73
N ASP A 23 4.38 1.67 1.42
CA ASP A 23 5.71 1.42 0.85
C ASP A 23 6.57 2.69 0.94
N SER A 24 7.69 2.61 1.68
CA SER A 24 8.61 3.74 1.86
C SER A 24 9.49 4.02 0.63
N THR A 25 9.59 3.08 -0.30
CA THR A 25 10.39 3.20 -1.53
C THR A 25 9.68 4.02 -2.60
N LEU A 26 8.35 4.13 -2.52
CA LEU A 26 7.52 4.87 -3.47
C LEU A 26 7.23 6.27 -2.99
N THR A 27 7.10 7.21 -3.92
CA THR A 27 6.63 8.57 -3.65
C THR A 27 5.11 8.62 -3.43
N THR A 28 4.62 9.75 -2.94
CA THR A 28 3.18 10.00 -2.78
C THR A 28 2.45 9.95 -4.14
N ALA A 29 3.08 10.47 -5.21
CA ALA A 29 2.55 10.40 -6.57
C ALA A 29 2.43 8.96 -7.09
N GLN A 30 3.36 8.10 -6.71
CA GLN A 30 3.35 6.66 -7.05
C GLN A 30 2.38 5.83 -6.19
N GLY A 31 1.75 6.42 -5.15
CA GLY A 31 0.67 5.78 -4.42
C GLY A 31 0.84 5.65 -2.91
N ARG A 32 2.01 6.00 -2.37
CA ARG A 32 2.24 6.04 -0.92
C ARG A 32 1.22 6.99 -0.26
N ARG A 33 0.65 6.59 0.87
CA ARG A 33 -0.40 7.35 1.56
C ARG A 33 0.05 7.96 2.88
N LEU A 34 1.17 7.51 3.44
CA LEU A 34 1.75 8.04 4.68
C LEU A 34 3.07 8.78 4.40
N GLY A 35 3.54 9.53 5.40
CA GLY A 35 4.90 10.09 5.40
C GLY A 35 5.94 8.96 5.39
N LYS A 36 7.07 9.18 4.69
CA LYS A 36 8.09 8.14 4.44
C LYS A 36 8.59 7.46 5.72
N SER A 37 8.79 8.22 6.80
CA SER A 37 9.23 7.70 8.11
C SER A 37 8.21 6.75 8.77
N ASN A 38 6.94 6.87 8.42
CA ASN A 38 5.86 6.03 8.94
C ASN A 38 5.56 4.81 8.05
N CYS A 39 6.34 4.61 6.98
CA CYS A 39 6.21 3.50 6.04
C CYS A 39 7.28 2.43 6.29
N VAL A 40 7.18 1.32 5.54
CA VAL A 40 8.15 0.22 5.50
C VAL A 40 8.60 -0.05 4.06
N PRO A 41 9.83 -0.53 3.83
CA PRO A 41 10.26 -0.88 2.48
C PRO A 41 9.60 -2.19 2.05
N HIS A 42 9.11 -2.24 0.80
CA HIS A 42 8.52 -3.44 0.16
C HIS A 42 7.56 -4.22 1.09
N PRO A 43 6.44 -3.61 1.53
CA PRO A 43 5.43 -4.31 2.32
C PRO A 43 4.84 -5.47 1.53
N GLN A 44 4.75 -6.65 2.16
CA GLN A 44 4.18 -7.84 1.53
C GLN A 44 2.70 -7.98 1.88
N LEU A 45 1.94 -8.60 0.97
CA LEU A 45 0.50 -8.79 1.14
C LEU A 45 0.17 -9.62 2.40
N MET A 46 0.95 -10.68 2.64
CA MET A 46 0.76 -11.57 3.79
C MET A 46 1.14 -10.91 5.12
N GLU A 47 2.15 -10.03 5.15
CA GLU A 47 2.50 -9.25 6.34
C GLU A 47 1.33 -8.37 6.79
N ILE A 48 0.69 -7.71 5.81
CA ILE A 48 -0.48 -6.86 6.08
C ILE A 48 -1.65 -7.70 6.60
N SER A 49 -1.89 -8.88 6.01
CA SER A 49 -2.92 -9.81 6.47
C SER A 49 -2.68 -10.26 7.91
N GLN A 50 -1.44 -10.65 8.25
CA GLN A 50 -1.07 -11.06 9.61
C GLN A 50 -1.29 -9.93 10.62
N CYS A 51 -0.93 -8.69 10.28
CA CYS A 51 -1.17 -7.52 11.12
C CYS A 51 -2.67 -7.23 11.31
N LEU A 52 -3.48 -7.44 10.28
CA LEU A 52 -4.94 -7.28 10.39
C LEU A 52 -5.56 -8.35 11.29
N SER A 53 -5.08 -9.59 11.18
CA SER A 53 -5.48 -10.69 12.08
C SER A 53 -5.14 -10.39 13.53
N SER A 54 -3.92 -9.89 13.82
CA SER A 54 -3.53 -9.53 15.20
C SER A 54 -4.32 -8.35 15.77
N LEU A 55 -4.84 -7.46 14.91
CA LEU A 55 -5.73 -6.37 15.30
C LEU A 55 -7.20 -6.82 15.47
N GLY A 56 -7.51 -8.10 15.24
CA GLY A 56 -8.88 -8.64 15.29
C GLY A 56 -9.78 -8.13 14.15
N LEU A 57 -9.20 -7.70 13.03
CA LEU A 57 -9.95 -7.12 11.91
C LEU A 57 -10.19 -8.16 10.81
N ARG A 58 -11.48 -8.41 10.54
CA ARG A 58 -11.89 -9.27 9.43
C ARG A 58 -11.47 -8.68 8.09
N HIS A 59 -10.86 -9.50 7.24
CA HIS A 59 -10.38 -9.06 5.94
C HIS A 59 -10.40 -10.19 4.90
N VAL A 60 -10.32 -9.80 3.62
CA VAL A 60 -10.25 -10.68 2.45
C VAL A 60 -9.04 -10.29 1.61
N ILE A 61 -8.28 -11.28 1.16
CA ILE A 61 -7.13 -11.10 0.27
C ILE A 61 -7.57 -11.37 -1.17
N ASP A 62 -7.19 -10.49 -2.07
CA ASP A 62 -7.34 -10.63 -3.51
C ASP A 62 -5.94 -10.51 -4.12
N GLN A 63 -5.30 -11.66 -4.33
CA GLN A 63 -3.88 -11.75 -4.70
C GLN A 63 -3.58 -11.19 -6.08
N HIS A 64 -4.53 -11.32 -7.02
CA HIS A 64 -4.35 -10.95 -8.42
C HIS A 64 -4.88 -9.55 -8.78
N ALA A 65 -5.54 -8.86 -7.84
CA ALA A 65 -6.00 -7.51 -8.07
C ALA A 65 -4.84 -6.54 -8.30
N GLY A 66 -4.79 -5.93 -9.48
CA GLY A 66 -3.82 -4.90 -9.84
C GLY A 66 -4.04 -3.59 -9.08
N PHE A 67 -2.94 -2.91 -8.77
CA PHE A 67 -2.95 -1.59 -8.16
C PHE A 67 -3.23 -0.50 -9.22
N PRO A 68 -4.20 0.41 -9.02
CA PRO A 68 -4.62 1.34 -10.07
C PRO A 68 -3.55 2.27 -10.65
N ARG A 69 -2.45 2.56 -9.93
CA ARG A 69 -1.37 3.40 -10.46
C ARG A 69 -0.27 2.61 -11.16
N ASP A 70 -0.25 1.29 -10.95
CA ASP A 70 0.76 0.38 -11.50
C ASP A 70 0.19 -1.05 -11.47
N ILE A 71 -0.32 -1.49 -12.62
CA ILE A 71 -1.01 -2.78 -12.75
C ILE A 71 -0.08 -3.98 -12.51
N PHE A 72 1.24 -3.81 -12.64
CA PHE A 72 2.23 -4.85 -12.37
C PHE A 72 2.37 -5.11 -10.87
N LYS A 73 1.98 -4.14 -10.02
CA LYS A 73 1.86 -4.34 -8.58
C LYS A 73 0.51 -4.97 -8.28
N GLN A 74 0.54 -6.24 -7.90
CA GLN A 74 -0.64 -7.02 -7.55
C GLN A 74 -0.81 -7.12 -6.03
N GLY A 75 -2.02 -7.52 -5.63
CA GLY A 75 -2.38 -7.75 -4.24
C GLY A 75 -3.22 -6.61 -3.67
N ARG A 76 -4.41 -6.98 -3.22
CA ARG A 76 -5.37 -6.08 -2.58
C ARG A 76 -5.97 -6.75 -1.36
N ILE A 77 -6.16 -5.98 -0.31
CA ILE A 77 -6.87 -6.43 0.88
C ILE A 77 -8.11 -5.59 1.08
N LYS A 78 -9.24 -6.24 1.31
CA LYS A 78 -10.48 -5.61 1.78
C LYS A 78 -10.60 -5.84 3.27
N VAL A 79 -10.78 -4.78 4.06
CA VAL A 79 -10.88 -4.86 5.53
C VAL A 79 -12.20 -4.27 6.03
N ARG A 80 -12.89 -5.03 6.88
CA ARG A 80 -14.07 -4.58 7.59
C ARG A 80 -13.64 -3.75 8.80
N LEU A 81 -13.55 -2.45 8.63
CA LEU A 81 -13.08 -1.54 9.68
C LEU A 81 -14.20 -1.13 10.65
N TYR A 82 -15.42 -1.02 10.15
CA TYR A 82 -16.58 -0.56 10.89
C TYR A 82 -17.67 -1.62 10.92
N ALA A 83 -18.40 -1.69 12.03
CA ALA A 83 -19.67 -2.38 12.13
C ALA A 83 -20.75 -1.63 11.34
N GLU A 84 -21.95 -2.22 11.25
CA GLU A 84 -23.08 -1.64 10.52
C GLU A 84 -23.58 -0.33 11.14
N ASP A 85 -23.42 -0.18 12.45
CA ASP A 85 -23.70 1.06 13.20
C ASP A 85 -22.62 2.14 13.06
N LYS A 86 -21.66 1.95 12.14
CA LYS A 86 -20.50 2.82 11.87
C LYS A 86 -19.48 2.92 13.01
N LYS A 87 -19.59 2.13 14.08
CA LYS A 87 -18.56 2.07 15.12
C LYS A 87 -17.34 1.25 14.65
N PRO A 88 -16.11 1.64 15.02
CA PRO A 88 -14.93 0.87 14.68
C PRO A 88 -14.90 -0.45 15.45
N TYR A 89 -14.53 -1.55 14.78
CA TYR A 89 -14.38 -2.86 15.46
C TYR A 89 -13.26 -2.84 16.50
N ASN A 90 -12.18 -2.10 16.22
CA ASN A 90 -11.07 -1.92 17.14
C ASN A 90 -10.99 -0.43 17.54
N PRO A 91 -11.22 -0.05 18.81
CA PRO A 91 -11.19 1.34 19.26
C PRO A 91 -9.86 2.07 19.01
N GLN A 92 -8.74 1.34 18.95
CA GLN A 92 -7.42 1.89 18.62
C GLN A 92 -7.31 2.29 17.15
N VAL A 93 -8.16 1.71 16.29
CA VAL A 93 -8.16 1.92 14.84
C VAL A 93 -9.47 2.60 14.42
N LYS A 94 -9.53 3.91 14.64
CA LYS A 94 -10.73 4.71 14.35
C LYS A 94 -10.94 4.96 12.85
N CYS A 95 -9.85 5.03 12.07
CA CYS A 95 -9.94 5.33 10.64
C CYS A 95 -8.87 4.61 9.81
N LYS A 96 -9.02 4.71 8.49
CA LYS A 96 -8.09 4.08 7.54
C LYS A 96 -6.66 4.62 7.70
N HIS A 97 -6.50 5.91 8.00
CA HIS A 97 -5.16 6.50 8.20
C HIS A 97 -4.45 5.89 9.41
N THR A 98 -5.14 5.83 10.56
CA THR A 98 -4.60 5.20 11.78
C THR A 98 -4.34 3.72 11.57
N LEU A 99 -5.18 3.03 10.79
CA LEU A 99 -4.95 1.63 10.41
C LEU A 99 -3.64 1.45 9.66
N LEU A 100 -3.40 2.26 8.61
CA LEU A 100 -2.17 2.15 7.82
C LEU A 100 -0.92 2.43 8.66
N GLN A 101 -0.97 3.42 9.56
CA GLN A 101 0.13 3.71 10.48
C GLN A 101 0.39 2.54 11.45
N THR A 102 -0.68 1.93 11.97
CA THR A 102 -0.58 0.81 12.90
C THR A 102 -0.01 -0.43 12.22
N ILE A 103 -0.49 -0.77 11.02
CA ILE A 103 0.06 -1.86 10.20
C ILE A 103 1.55 -1.63 9.95
N ALA A 104 1.93 -0.43 9.50
CA ALA A 104 3.34 -0.15 9.22
C ALA A 104 4.22 -0.27 10.47
N LYS A 105 3.73 0.15 11.65
CA LYS A 105 4.43 -0.04 12.93
C LYS A 105 4.58 -1.53 13.29
N LEU A 106 3.51 -2.32 13.14
CA LEU A 106 3.53 -3.75 13.42
C LEU A 106 4.50 -4.50 12.50
N ILE A 107 4.53 -4.17 11.20
CA ILE A 107 5.48 -4.77 10.26
C ILE A 107 6.93 -4.45 10.65
N LYS A 108 7.21 -3.22 11.13
CA LYS A 108 8.56 -2.87 11.63
C LYS A 108 8.99 -3.68 12.85
N SER A 109 8.04 -4.11 13.68
CA SER A 109 8.33 -4.92 14.86
C SER A 109 8.50 -6.41 14.59
N ILE A 110 8.30 -6.88 13.35
CA ILE A 110 8.51 -8.29 13.01
C ILE A 110 10.03 -8.60 13.08
N PRO A 111 10.46 -9.52 13.96
CA PRO A 111 11.86 -9.90 14.04
C PRO A 111 12.30 -10.64 12.78
N ASN A 112 13.55 -10.42 12.34
CA ASN A 112 14.14 -11.09 11.16
C ASN A 112 13.28 -11.01 9.89
N ARG A 113 12.59 -9.88 9.69
CA ARG A 113 11.77 -9.61 8.52
C ARG A 113 12.58 -9.82 7.22
N LYS A 114 12.16 -10.77 6.39
CA LYS A 114 12.73 -10.99 5.06
C LYS A 114 12.08 -10.02 4.07
N VAL A 115 12.86 -9.07 3.58
CA VAL A 115 12.39 -8.10 2.58
C VAL A 115 12.59 -8.70 1.20
N GLU A 116 11.53 -9.31 0.66
CA GLU A 116 11.54 -9.82 -0.71
C GLU A 116 11.22 -8.70 -1.69
N VAL A 117 12.17 -8.42 -2.57
CA VAL A 117 11.98 -7.48 -3.67
C VAL A 117 11.48 -8.28 -4.88
N PRO A 118 10.31 -7.96 -5.45
CA PRO A 118 9.82 -8.61 -6.66
C PRO A 118 10.88 -8.58 -7.78
N PRO A 119 11.14 -9.69 -8.50
CA PRO A 119 12.19 -9.78 -9.52
C PRO A 119 12.13 -8.69 -10.59
N TYR A 120 10.91 -8.29 -10.98
CA TYR A 120 10.68 -7.18 -11.90
C TYR A 120 11.30 -5.85 -11.42
N LEU A 121 11.23 -5.53 -10.12
CA LEU A 121 11.82 -4.31 -9.60
C LEU A 121 13.35 -4.37 -9.62
N ALA A 122 13.93 -5.54 -9.31
CA ALA A 122 15.38 -5.73 -9.38
C ALA A 122 15.90 -5.56 -10.81
N GLN A 123 15.19 -6.09 -11.81
CA GLN A 123 15.52 -5.91 -13.22
C GLN A 123 15.48 -4.43 -13.65
N MET A 124 14.44 -3.69 -13.24
CA MET A 124 14.35 -2.26 -13.54
C MET A 124 15.49 -1.44 -12.92
N GLU A 125 16.02 -1.84 -11.77
CA GLU A 125 17.16 -1.17 -11.15
C GLU A 125 18.46 -1.38 -11.94
N ILE A 126 18.69 -2.61 -12.43
CA ILE A 126 19.83 -2.95 -13.31
C ILE A 126 19.75 -2.14 -14.61
N GLU A 127 18.58 -2.06 -15.25
CA GLU A 127 18.40 -1.27 -16.48
C GLU A 127 18.65 0.23 -16.30
N LYS A 128 18.31 0.79 -15.13
CA LYS A 128 18.58 2.20 -14.82
C LYS A 128 20.07 2.49 -14.69
N GLN A 129 20.85 1.55 -14.16
CA GLN A 129 22.30 1.69 -14.02
C GLN A 129 23.02 1.59 -15.37
N ASN A 130 22.47 0.81 -16.30
CA ASN A 130 23.02 0.63 -17.65
C ASN A 130 22.59 1.72 -18.66
N LYS A 131 21.68 2.64 -18.30
CA LYS A 131 21.26 3.75 -19.17
C LYS A 131 22.24 4.92 -19.10
N PRO A 132 22.68 5.45 -20.26
CA PRO A 132 23.54 6.64 -20.29
C PRO A 132 22.83 7.85 -19.66
N PRO A 133 23.56 8.76 -18.99
CA PRO A 133 22.96 9.89 -18.29
C PRO A 133 22.20 10.80 -19.26
N GLN A 134 20.87 10.85 -19.10
CA GLN A 134 20.03 11.77 -19.86
C GLN A 134 20.27 13.21 -19.35
N LYS A 135 20.78 14.08 -20.24
CA LYS A 135 20.92 15.52 -20.00
C LYS A 135 19.54 16.08 -19.61
N LYS A 136 19.42 16.59 -18.37
CA LYS A 136 18.24 17.34 -17.93
C LYS A 136 18.11 18.59 -18.82
N GLN A 137 17.11 18.60 -19.70
CA GLN A 137 16.69 19.83 -20.37
C GLN A 137 16.04 20.73 -19.31
N THR A 138 16.78 21.73 -18.85
CA THR A 138 16.24 22.82 -18.04
C THR A 138 15.32 23.66 -18.91
N SER A 139 14.01 23.57 -18.67
CA SER A 139 13.04 24.49 -19.28
C SER A 139 13.19 25.87 -18.64
N THR A 140 13.87 26.77 -19.35
CA THR A 140 13.91 28.19 -19.03
C THR A 140 12.51 28.78 -19.17
N LYS A 141 11.88 29.15 -18.05
CA LYS A 141 10.65 29.96 -18.02
C LYS A 141 10.91 31.32 -18.68
N LYS A 142 10.37 31.54 -19.88
CA LYS A 142 10.28 32.87 -20.53
C LYS A 142 9.25 33.71 -19.75
N LYS A 143 9.70 34.77 -19.07
CA LYS A 143 8.85 35.80 -18.47
C LYS A 143 8.11 36.56 -19.60
N HIS A 144 6.78 36.53 -19.60
CA HIS A 144 5.99 37.50 -20.35
C HIS A 144 5.92 38.80 -19.54
N LYS A 145 6.34 39.89 -20.18
CA LYS A 145 6.25 41.27 -19.69
C LYS A 145 5.10 41.89 -20.47
N ASN A 146 3.94 42.11 -19.84
CA ASN A 146 2.88 42.92 -20.45
C ASN A 146 3.17 44.39 -20.18
N GLN A 147 3.23 45.15 -21.26
CA GLN A 147 2.86 46.57 -21.29
C GLN A 147 1.34 46.70 -21.17
#